data_AF-A0A0F6RBL8-F1
#
_entry.id   AF-A0A0F6RBL8-F1
#
_cell.length_a   1.000
_cell.length_b   1.000
_cell.length_c   1.000
_cell.angle_alpha   90.00
_cell.angle_beta   90.00
_cell.angle_gamma   90.00
#
_symmetry.space_group_name_H-M   'P 1'
#
loop_
_entity.id
_entity.type
_entity.pdbx_description
1 polymer ?
#
loop_
_entity_poly.entity_id
_entity_poly.type
_entity_poly.pdbx_seq_one_letter_code
_entity_poly.pdbx_strand_id
1 'polypeptide(L)'
;MKRLKTYKMKKQVKGFTLTEILIALAIVAIMGTFVTLSLMGNVDKANLQKLKGDLNTLKTALNSYKIDNGFYPSTEQGLTALIRRPTSDPIPQNYQSSGYLGSSAVPKDPWKRDYIYIYPGRHDDFDLYTLGNDGREGGEGENKDIGTWNLHEANFNTENQ
;
A
#
# COMPACT_ATOMS: atom_id res chain seq x y z
N MET A 1 -49.05 -61.23 -33.37
CA MET A 1 -48.63 -59.92 -32.83
C MET A 1 -47.27 -59.55 -33.43
N LYS A 2 -47.19 -58.52 -34.29
CA LYS A 2 -45.92 -58.04 -34.87
C LYS A 2 -45.39 -56.88 -34.01
N ARG A 3 -44.19 -57.03 -33.42
CA ARG A 3 -43.51 -55.96 -32.66
C ARG A 3 -42.89 -54.95 -33.63
N LEU A 4 -43.34 -53.70 -33.57
CA LEU A 4 -42.73 -52.58 -34.30
C LEU A 4 -41.39 -52.22 -33.64
N LYS A 5 -40.30 -52.30 -34.40
CA LYS A 5 -38.97 -51.85 -33.97
C LYS A 5 -38.88 -50.34 -34.17
N THR A 6 -38.92 -49.58 -33.08
CA THR A 6 -38.75 -48.13 -33.10
C THR A 6 -37.29 -47.80 -33.40
N TYR A 7 -37.01 -47.17 -34.55
CA TYR A 7 -35.66 -46.76 -34.94
C TYR A 7 -35.32 -45.43 -34.25
N LYS A 8 -34.40 -45.48 -33.27
CA LYS A 8 -33.94 -44.30 -32.52
C LYS A 8 -32.89 -43.57 -33.36
N MET A 9 -33.28 -42.45 -33.97
CA MET A 9 -32.38 -41.59 -34.77
C MET A 9 -31.26 -41.04 -33.88
N LYS A 10 -30.00 -41.41 -34.15
CA LYS A 10 -28.83 -40.78 -33.52
C LYS A 10 -28.73 -39.34 -34.00
N LYS A 11 -28.90 -38.37 -33.09
CA LYS A 11 -28.54 -36.97 -33.35
C LYS A 11 -27.05 -36.92 -33.66
N GLN A 12 -26.70 -36.52 -34.89
CA GLN A 12 -25.32 -36.24 -35.26
C GLN A 12 -24.88 -34.98 -34.51
N VAL A 13 -23.93 -35.14 -33.60
CA VAL A 13 -23.26 -34.01 -32.95
C VAL A 13 -22.25 -33.49 -33.96
N LYS A 14 -22.46 -32.26 -34.46
CA LYS A 14 -21.49 -31.60 -35.32
C LYS A 14 -20.26 -31.23 -34.47
N GLY A 15 -19.10 -31.75 -34.84
CA GLY A 15 -17.81 -31.35 -34.28
C GLY A 15 -17.28 -30.08 -34.95
N PHE A 16 -16.31 -29.43 -34.30
CA PHE A 16 -15.65 -28.25 -34.85
C PHE A 16 -14.89 -28.57 -36.14
N THR A 17 -14.95 -27.65 -37.09
CA THR A 17 -14.15 -27.73 -38.31
C THR A 17 -12.73 -27.23 -38.08
N LEU A 18 -11.78 -27.73 -38.86
CA LEU A 18 -10.38 -27.27 -38.86
C LEU A 18 -10.29 -25.77 -39.14
N THR A 19 -11.15 -25.28 -40.03
CA THR A 19 -11.27 -23.86 -40.40
C THR A 19 -11.76 -22.98 -39.25
N GLU A 20 -12.69 -23.45 -38.41
CA GLU A 20 -13.15 -22.68 -37.24
C GLU A 20 -12.05 -22.50 -36.20
N ILE A 21 -11.23 -23.52 -35.97
CA ILE A 21 -10.09 -23.42 -35.04
C ILE A 21 -9.05 -22.44 -35.58
N LEU A 22 -8.77 -22.47 -36.88
CA LEU A 22 -7.84 -21.52 -37.51
C LEU A 22 -8.31 -20.07 -37.40
N ILE A 23 -9.60 -19.81 -37.66
CA ILE A 23 -10.18 -18.47 -37.53
C ILE A 23 -10.15 -17.99 -36.07
N ALA A 24 -10.50 -18.86 -35.11
CA ALA A 24 -10.46 -18.52 -33.69
C ALA A 24 -9.05 -18.16 -33.22
N LEU A 25 -8.03 -18.92 -33.63
CA LEU A 25 -6.63 -18.64 -33.31
C LEU A 25 -6.14 -17.33 -33.95
N ALA A 26 -6.57 -17.04 -35.18
CA ALA A 26 -6.24 -15.78 -35.84
C ALA A 26 -6.81 -14.56 -35.07
N ILE A 27 -8.05 -14.65 -34.59
CA ILE A 27 -8.65 -13.58 -33.78
C ILE A 27 -7.90 -13.42 -32.46
N VAL A 28 -7.55 -14.51 -31.77
CA VAL A 28 -6.75 -14.45 -30.52
C VAL A 28 -5.37 -13.84 -30.77
N ALA A 29 -4.72 -14.16 -31.89
CA ALA A 29 -3.43 -13.60 -32.25
C ALA A 29 -3.51 -12.07 -32.50
N ILE A 30 -4.56 -11.60 -33.17
CA ILE A 30 -4.80 -10.17 -33.41
C ILE A 30 -5.20 -9.46 -32.10
N MET A 31 -6.06 -10.07 -31.28
CA MET A 31 -6.46 -9.48 -30.00
C MET A 31 -5.27 -9.39 -29.04
N GLY A 32 -4.37 -10.37 -29.07
CA GLY A 32 -3.17 -10.39 -28.24
C GLY A 32 -2.25 -9.19 -28.44
N THR A 33 -2.28 -8.52 -29.59
CA THR A 33 -1.43 -7.34 -29.86
C THR A 33 -1.92 -6.07 -29.18
N PHE A 34 -3.21 -5.99 -28.82
CA PHE A 34 -3.82 -4.79 -28.23
C PHE A 34 -4.04 -4.89 -26.71
N VAL A 35 -3.71 -6.03 -26.09
CA VAL A 35 -3.81 -6.19 -24.65
C VAL A 35 -2.63 -5.47 -23.99
N THR A 36 -2.91 -4.31 -23.42
CA THR A 36 -2.02 -3.65 -22.45
C THR A 36 -2.66 -3.79 -21.06
N LEU A 37 -1.93 -4.36 -20.10
CA LEU A 37 -2.34 -4.40 -18.70
C LEU A 37 -1.96 -3.08 -18.04
N SER A 38 -2.84 -2.07 -18.10
CA SER A 38 -2.60 -0.80 -17.40
C SER A 38 -3.06 -0.89 -15.95
N LEU A 39 -2.16 -1.30 -15.06
CA LEU A 39 -2.39 -1.33 -13.60
C LEU A 39 -1.56 -0.29 -12.83
N MET A 40 -0.56 0.36 -13.46
CA MET A 40 0.44 1.16 -12.75
C MET A 40 -0.13 2.47 -12.15
N GLY A 41 -0.74 3.35 -12.93
CA GLY A 41 -1.05 4.71 -12.44
C GLY A 41 -2.10 4.83 -11.31
N ASN A 42 -2.92 3.81 -11.07
CA ASN A 42 -3.90 3.82 -9.97
C ASN A 42 -3.30 3.37 -8.63
N VAL A 43 -2.26 2.52 -8.69
CA VAL A 43 -1.59 2.01 -7.49
C VAL A 43 -0.78 3.12 -6.83
N ASP A 44 -0.19 4.01 -7.62
CA ASP A 44 0.67 5.10 -7.12
C ASP A 44 -0.12 6.12 -6.32
N LYS A 45 -1.28 6.55 -6.85
CA LYS A 45 -2.18 7.47 -6.15
C LYS A 45 -2.73 6.87 -4.86
N ALA A 46 -3.09 5.58 -4.88
CA ALA A 46 -3.54 4.87 -3.70
C ALA A 46 -2.44 4.76 -2.63
N ASN A 47 -1.21 4.47 -3.04
CA ASN A 47 -0.05 4.42 -2.16
C ASN A 47 0.24 5.78 -1.53
N LEU A 48 0.25 6.86 -2.31
CA LEU A 48 0.44 8.22 -1.80
C LEU A 48 -0.67 8.65 -0.83
N GLN A 49 -1.92 8.30 -1.11
CA GLN A 49 -3.04 8.60 -0.23
C GLN A 49 -2.92 7.84 1.10
N LYS A 50 -2.58 6.55 1.04
CA LYS A 50 -2.33 5.73 2.23
C LYS A 50 -1.18 6.31 3.06
N LEU A 51 -0.06 6.63 2.41
CA LEU A 51 1.11 7.23 3.05
C LEU A 51 0.76 8.51 3.81
N LYS A 52 0.00 9.42 3.19
CA LYS A 52 -0.47 10.66 3.84
C LYS A 52 -1.34 10.36 5.05
N GLY A 53 -2.27 9.42 4.92
CA GLY A 53 -3.13 9.00 6.02
C GLY A 53 -2.29 8.51 7.21
N ASP A 54 -1.38 7.57 6.96
CA ASP A 54 -0.51 6.98 7.96
C ASP A 54 0.37 8.03 8.65
N LEU A 55 1.07 8.89 7.88
CA LEU A 55 1.94 9.94 8.42
C LEU A 55 1.16 10.94 9.28
N ASN A 56 -0.05 11.32 8.88
CA ASN A 56 -0.91 12.20 9.67
C ASN A 56 -1.39 11.54 10.96
N THR A 57 -1.79 10.26 10.91
CA THR A 57 -2.19 9.50 12.10
C THR A 57 -1.02 9.37 13.07
N LEU A 58 0.16 9.00 12.59
CA LEU A 58 1.36 8.87 13.41
C LEU A 58 1.81 10.21 14.01
N LYS A 59 1.81 11.29 13.21
CA LYS A 59 2.10 12.65 13.70
C LYS A 59 1.14 13.08 14.81
N THR A 60 -0.15 12.80 14.64
CA THR A 60 -1.17 13.11 15.65
C THR A 60 -0.91 12.32 16.94
N ALA A 61 -0.63 11.03 16.83
CA ALA A 61 -0.31 10.17 17.98
C ALA A 61 0.97 10.62 18.72
N LEU A 62 2.03 10.99 18.00
CA LEU A 62 3.25 11.56 18.57
C LEU A 62 2.99 12.87 19.31
N ASN A 63 2.17 13.74 18.74
CA ASN A 63 1.78 15.00 19.38
C ASN A 63 0.97 14.76 20.65
N SER A 64 0.01 13.83 20.63
CA SER A 64 -0.73 13.43 21.84
C SER A 64 0.21 12.85 22.90
N TYR A 65 1.18 12.01 22.52
CA TYR A 65 2.20 11.51 23.46
C TYR A 65 2.97 12.65 24.12
N LYS A 66 3.40 13.65 23.35
CA LYS A 66 4.10 14.83 23.87
C LYS A 66 3.21 15.69 24.76
N ILE A 67 1.92 15.85 24.44
CA ILE A 67 0.99 16.61 25.27
C ILE A 67 0.87 15.99 26.67
N ASP A 68 0.74 14.66 26.74
CA ASP A 68 0.57 13.97 28.02
C ASP A 68 1.86 13.88 28.82
N ASN A 69 3.00 13.63 28.16
CA ASN A 69 4.26 13.28 28.82
C ASN A 69 5.28 14.43 28.83
N GLY A 70 5.06 15.49 28.06
CA GLY A 70 5.94 16.65 27.92
C GLY A 70 7.10 16.48 26.92
N PHE A 71 7.34 15.28 26.40
CA PHE A 71 8.41 14.97 25.46
C PHE A 71 7.97 13.95 24.41
N TYR A 72 8.63 13.93 23.25
CA TYR A 72 8.44 12.88 22.26
C TYR A 72 9.20 11.59 22.64
N PRO A 73 8.77 10.41 22.17
CA PRO A 73 9.54 9.19 22.34
C PRO A 73 10.97 9.34 21.79
N SER A 74 11.94 8.67 22.39
CA SER A 74 13.30 8.64 21.83
C SER A 74 13.36 7.81 20.55
N THR A 75 14.41 8.01 19.74
CA THR A 75 14.64 7.19 18.54
C THR A 75 14.75 5.69 18.88
N GLU A 76 15.32 5.35 20.03
CA GLU A 76 15.44 3.96 20.50
C GLU A 76 14.10 3.36 20.93
N GLN A 77 13.23 4.15 21.54
CA GLN A 77 11.85 3.75 21.86
C GLN A 77 11.02 3.60 20.57
N GLY A 78 11.26 4.48 19.61
CA GLY A 78 10.63 4.49 18.29
C GLY A 78 9.12 4.64 18.32
N LEU A 79 8.47 4.29 17.21
CA LEU A 79 7.00 4.33 17.08
C LEU A 79 6.29 3.27 17.94
N THR A 80 7.02 2.29 18.48
CA THR A 80 6.44 1.27 19.36
C THR A 80 5.96 1.86 20.69
N ALA A 81 6.55 2.99 21.10
CA ALA A 81 6.12 3.77 22.26
C ALA A 81 4.70 4.33 22.11
N LEU A 82 4.14 4.40 20.90
CA LEU A 82 2.77 4.85 20.68
C LEU A 82 1.73 3.78 20.99
N ILE A 83 2.15 2.53 21.15
CA ILE A 83 1.24 1.38 21.36
C ILE A 83 1.45 0.81 22.74
N ARG A 84 2.71 0.66 23.14
CA ARG A 84 3.09 0.12 24.44
C ARG A 84 3.94 1.14 25.18
N ARG A 85 3.64 1.30 26.47
CA ARG A 85 4.44 2.14 27.37
C ARG A 85 5.91 1.72 27.31
N PRO A 86 6.84 2.61 26.94
CA PRO A 86 8.25 2.31 26.98
C PRO A 86 8.75 2.17 28.42
N THR A 87 9.72 1.29 28.61
CA THR A 87 10.38 1.04 29.91
C THR A 87 11.79 1.60 29.97
N SER A 88 12.35 2.04 28.83
CA SER A 88 13.62 2.73 28.73
C SER A 88 13.46 4.23 28.96
N ASP A 89 14.52 4.89 29.41
CA ASP A 89 14.52 6.33 29.59
C ASP A 89 14.41 7.08 28.24
N PRO A 90 13.65 8.18 28.16
CA PRO A 90 12.83 8.76 29.23
C PRO A 90 11.51 7.99 29.45
N ILE A 91 11.24 7.58 30.70
CA ILE A 91 10.01 6.84 31.04
C ILE A 91 8.83 7.81 31.18
N PRO A 92 7.75 7.65 30.39
CA PRO A 92 6.58 8.50 30.48
C PRO A 92 5.85 8.32 31.81
N GLN A 93 5.50 9.41 32.46
CA GLN A 93 4.78 9.39 33.75
C GLN A 93 3.27 9.30 33.54
N ASN A 94 2.72 9.99 32.54
CA ASN A 94 1.28 10.08 32.28
C ASN A 94 0.91 9.36 30.97
N TYR A 95 1.39 8.13 30.83
CA TYR A 95 1.14 7.33 29.63
C TYR A 95 -0.33 6.88 29.56
N GLN A 96 -1.01 7.16 28.45
CA GLN A 96 -2.37 6.70 28.22
C GLN A 96 -2.45 5.17 28.18
N SER A 97 -3.27 4.55 29.05
CA SER A 97 -3.34 3.08 29.19
C SER A 97 -3.74 2.34 27.92
N SER A 98 -4.54 2.96 27.05
CA SER A 98 -4.94 2.43 25.74
C SER A 98 -3.90 2.65 24.63
N GLY A 99 -2.79 3.35 24.91
CA GLY A 99 -1.85 3.82 23.90
C GLY A 99 -2.37 5.03 23.10
N TYR A 100 -1.56 5.49 22.17
CA TYR A 100 -1.78 6.68 21.33
C TYR A 100 -2.22 6.35 19.90
N LEU A 101 -2.09 5.08 19.49
CA LEU A 101 -2.63 4.57 18.23
C LEU A 101 -3.89 3.75 18.50
N GLY A 102 -4.93 3.97 17.69
CA GLY A 102 -6.14 3.14 17.72
C GLY A 102 -5.94 1.70 17.23
N SER A 103 -4.74 1.38 16.73
CA SER A 103 -4.36 0.07 16.21
C SER A 103 -3.31 -0.58 17.11
N SER A 104 -3.40 -1.90 17.29
CA SER A 104 -2.44 -2.67 18.10
C SER A 104 -1.05 -2.84 17.46
N ALA A 105 -0.85 -2.31 16.25
CA ALA A 105 0.41 -2.37 15.51
C ALA A 105 0.68 -1.04 14.80
N VAL A 106 1.96 -0.70 14.63
CA VAL A 106 2.38 0.46 13.86
C VAL A 106 2.06 0.15 12.39
N PRO A 107 1.35 1.04 11.67
CA PRO A 107 1.10 0.83 10.25
C PRO A 107 2.44 0.76 9.49
N LYS A 108 2.51 -0.14 8.51
CA LYS A 108 3.61 -0.17 7.55
C LYS A 108 3.31 0.78 6.41
N ASP A 109 4.35 1.27 5.76
CA ASP A 109 4.22 2.11 4.57
C ASP A 109 3.58 1.34 3.39
N PRO A 110 3.23 2.01 2.28
CA PRO A 110 2.62 1.35 1.11
C PRO A 110 3.47 0.23 0.50
N TRP A 111 4.80 0.30 0.68
CA TRP A 111 5.77 -0.68 0.20
C TRP A 111 6.12 -1.74 1.25
N LYS A 112 5.32 -1.83 2.32
CA LYS A 112 5.40 -2.80 3.43
C LYS A 112 6.68 -2.67 4.27
N ARG A 113 7.32 -1.51 4.27
CA ARG A 113 8.44 -1.17 5.15
C ARG A 113 7.95 -0.46 6.40
N ASP A 114 8.80 -0.43 7.41
CA ASP A 114 8.52 0.31 8.64
C ASP A 114 8.87 1.78 8.44
N TYR A 115 8.06 2.67 9.00
CA TYR A 115 8.35 4.10 8.99
C TYR A 115 9.61 4.39 9.81
N ILE A 116 10.43 5.30 9.30
CA ILE A 116 11.62 5.78 9.99
C ILE A 116 11.21 6.97 10.85
N TYR A 117 11.53 6.88 12.13
CA TYR A 117 11.28 7.92 13.12
C TYR A 117 12.60 8.32 13.77
N ILE A 118 12.89 9.62 13.80
CA ILE A 118 14.10 10.18 14.41
C ILE A 118 13.72 11.37 15.30
N TYR A 119 14.22 11.34 16.53
CA TYR A 119 14.11 12.41 17.50
C TYR A 119 15.44 12.62 18.24
N PRO A 120 15.96 13.88 18.34
CA PRO A 120 15.44 15.10 17.69
C PRO A 120 15.53 15.03 16.16
N GLY A 121 14.54 15.61 15.47
CA GLY A 121 14.49 15.64 14.01
C GLY A 121 15.55 16.56 13.40
N ARG A 122 15.87 16.37 12.12
CA ARG A 122 16.74 17.26 11.34
C ARG A 122 15.94 18.39 10.69
N HIS A 123 14.67 18.15 10.33
CA HIS A 123 13.84 19.10 9.59
C HIS A 123 12.80 19.78 10.48
N ASP A 124 12.22 19.04 11.42
CA ASP A 124 11.20 19.51 12.37
C ASP A 124 11.56 19.00 13.79
N ASP A 125 10.67 19.21 14.77
CA ASP A 125 10.80 18.67 16.13
C ASP A 125 11.17 17.17 16.11
N PHE A 126 10.59 16.43 15.17
CA PHE A 126 10.90 15.04 14.86
C PHE A 126 10.79 14.80 13.35
N ASP A 127 11.57 13.84 12.86
CA ASP A 127 11.48 13.40 11.47
C ASP A 127 10.71 12.07 11.43
N LEU A 128 9.68 12.00 10.60
CA LEU A 128 8.92 10.78 10.35
C LEU A 128 8.72 10.62 8.84
N TYR A 129 9.26 9.55 8.26
CA TYR A 129 9.34 9.38 6.81
C TYR A 129 9.46 7.92 6.34
N THR A 130 9.31 7.72 5.03
CA THR A 130 9.59 6.49 4.31
C THR A 130 10.62 6.75 3.20
N LEU A 131 11.38 5.72 2.86
CA LEU A 131 12.38 5.70 1.78
C LEU A 131 11.79 5.33 0.40
N GLY A 132 10.48 5.56 0.21
CA GLY A 132 9.81 5.25 -1.05
C GLY A 132 9.83 3.75 -1.41
N ASN A 133 9.73 3.46 -2.71
CA ASN A 133 9.68 2.09 -3.27
C ASN A 133 11.05 1.41 -3.31
N ASP A 134 12.14 2.13 -3.54
CA ASP A 134 13.49 1.54 -3.60
C ASP A 134 14.11 1.25 -2.22
N GLY A 135 13.63 1.93 -1.17
CA GLY A 135 14.10 1.74 0.20
C GLY A 135 15.49 2.32 0.43
N ARG A 136 15.87 3.34 -0.34
CA ARG A 136 17.17 4.03 -0.24
C ARG A 136 16.93 5.51 -0.03
N GLU A 137 17.86 6.19 0.61
CA GLU A 137 17.80 7.65 0.74
C GLU A 137 17.88 8.31 -0.64
N GLY A 138 17.04 9.32 -0.85
CA GLY A 138 16.94 10.10 -2.07
C GLY A 138 15.81 9.62 -2.99
N GLY A 139 16.13 9.46 -4.27
CA GLY A 139 15.19 8.99 -5.30
C GLY A 139 14.24 10.07 -5.86
N GLU A 140 13.55 9.68 -6.93
CA GLU A 140 12.54 10.50 -7.62
C GLU A 140 11.26 9.68 -7.84
N GLY A 141 10.13 10.36 -8.02
CA GLY A 141 8.84 9.71 -8.21
C GLY A 141 8.45 8.83 -7.02
N GLU A 142 8.17 7.56 -7.26
CA GLU A 142 7.87 6.57 -6.21
C GLU A 142 9.05 6.22 -5.30
N ASN A 143 10.28 6.47 -5.75
CA ASN A 143 11.49 6.23 -4.97
C ASN A 143 11.83 7.43 -4.08
N LYS A 144 11.13 8.55 -4.23
CA LYS A 144 11.42 9.76 -3.45
C LYS A 144 11.12 9.52 -1.97
N ASP A 145 12.04 9.94 -1.11
CA ASP A 145 11.79 10.03 0.33
C ASP A 145 10.63 10.98 0.63
N ILE A 146 9.63 10.49 1.34
CA ILE A 146 8.45 11.28 1.73
C ILE A 146 8.28 11.20 3.24
N GLY A 147 8.25 12.37 3.87
CA GLY A 147 8.11 12.53 5.30
C GLY A 147 7.21 13.69 5.68
N THR A 148 7.12 13.93 6.99
CA THR A 148 6.30 14.99 7.59
C THR A 148 6.66 16.40 7.09
N TRP A 149 7.91 16.63 6.64
CA TRP A 149 8.39 17.93 6.16
C TRP A 149 8.05 18.23 4.69
N ASN A 150 7.95 17.21 3.83
CA ASN A 150 7.71 17.37 2.38
C ASN A 150 6.39 16.72 1.91
N LEU A 151 5.50 16.37 2.83
CA LEU A 151 4.24 15.67 2.54
C LEU A 151 3.35 16.38 1.51
N HIS A 152 3.39 17.72 1.50
CA HIS A 152 2.61 18.54 0.57
C HIS A 152 3.14 18.48 -0.87
N GLU A 153 4.44 18.27 -1.05
CA GLU A 153 5.11 18.24 -2.36
C GLU A 153 4.78 16.97 -3.16
N ALA A 154 4.44 15.88 -2.46
CA ALA A 154 4.11 14.60 -3.09
C ALA A 154 2.88 14.66 -4.01
N ASN A 155 2.14 15.76 -4.05
CA ASN A 155 0.99 15.96 -4.95
C ASN A 155 1.37 16.47 -6.35
N PHE A 156 2.44 17.26 -6.45
CA PHE A 156 2.67 18.12 -7.64
C PHE A 156 3.24 17.37 -8.84
N ASN A 157 3.80 16.17 -8.65
CA ASN A 157 4.39 15.41 -9.75
C ASN A 157 3.39 14.52 -10.50
N THR A 158 2.18 14.33 -9.98
CA THR A 158 1.15 13.45 -10.56
C THR A 158 0.15 14.15 -11.49
N GLU A 159 0.20 15.48 -11.63
CA GLU A 159 -0.70 16.23 -12.53
C GLU A 159 -0.07 16.63 -13.87
N ASN A 160 1.21 16.35 -14.10
CA ASN A 160 1.95 16.76 -15.30
C ASN A 160 2.41 15.61 -16.22
N GLN A 161 1.66 14.49 -16.29
CA GLN A 161 1.84 13.47 -17.32
C GLN A 161 0.50 13.05 -17.93
#